data_AF-A0A2U1KCQ9-F1
#
_entry.id   AF-A0A2U1KCQ9-F1
#
_cell.length_a   1.000
_cell.length_b   1.000
_cell.length_c   1.000
_cell.angle_alpha   90.00
_cell.angle_beta   90.00
_cell.angle_gamma   90.00
#
_symmetry.space_group_name_H-M   'P 1'
#
loop_
_entity.id
_entity.type
_entity.pdbx_description
1 polymer ?
#
loop_
_entity_poly.entity_id
_entity_poly.type
_entity_poly.pdbx_seq_one_letter_code
_entity_poly.pdbx_strand_id
1 'polypeptide(L)'
;MATPLQSTTPQNDCSVERHQQTLWIWKDEEMKNEKITFAPGLNRIFDELLVAVAVHKQKDCCVKSIKVAIDVSNTIISVWYNGIMRYDYRHWNDEDNNMFTTEFTIKVFQSGLLTTTVFTNNMTTAYTISEKCNSSEEWTMVSFKPDLAKYGMECLEDDTVSLMKTRVVDLAGCLGNRGEVELDGTRLPIKTFEDYVKLYPGTSTRIYEKVNDKWDICVCLSDGQFEQVSFLNYTPTMNGGSHVDCITSQITRHLQKIVIFEPNNIKSYLRVFVNALIDNHAFDSQTEENMMTTDKGIFGSTCELTHECPDYVLWAKITMENTEIRKIVKILGLQDGKVYENVEELRYGYLMIMADEDHDGTLIKGLLIYMLHSFWPSLLKVPHFLRSFITPDLMVSNKKATDVEWFYTMDEYATWQKKKGKEAKKYKIKYFKGLKTTEYEGAEYFGFHHHIQEFDGFDNEDHDAIELAFSKMKIEARMEWLQAPQAGTCTDSKEKSIRYHDFINKEFKQCLVADLRRSIPSMVDGLRCDQRKILLCAFKKPIIQEIQVAQFCYYVSKHSTYQPDDASLVGTIIGMAQNYVGSNNINLLQPIGQFGSRHMGYH
;
A
#
# COMPACT_ATOMS: atom_id res chain seq x y z
N MET A 1 -0.88 41.31 22.07
CA MET A 1 -1.58 42.18 21.10
C MET A 1 -1.75 41.34 19.85
N ALA A 2 -2.98 40.90 19.58
CA ALA A 2 -3.28 40.04 18.44
C ALA A 2 -3.24 40.87 17.16
N THR A 3 -2.40 40.47 16.21
CA THR A 3 -2.30 41.09 14.88
C THR A 3 -3.56 40.71 14.08
N PRO A 4 -4.21 41.64 13.36
CA PRO A 4 -5.32 41.29 12.48
C PRO A 4 -4.82 40.43 11.32
N LEU A 5 -5.62 39.43 10.91
CA LEU A 5 -5.45 38.75 9.63
C LEU A 5 -5.44 39.81 8.51
N GLN A 6 -4.30 39.98 7.84
CA GLN A 6 -4.21 40.77 6.62
C GLN A 6 -4.84 39.98 5.48
N SER A 7 -5.83 40.58 4.81
CA SER A 7 -6.34 40.11 3.54
C SER A 7 -5.24 40.25 2.49
N THR A 8 -4.85 39.13 1.87
CA THR A 8 -4.03 39.13 0.66
C THR A 8 -4.94 38.66 -0.48
N THR A 9 -5.51 39.61 -1.21
CA THR A 9 -6.36 39.38 -2.40
C THR A 9 -5.49 39.03 -3.62
N PRO A 10 -5.79 37.95 -4.37
CA PRO A 10 -5.39 37.83 -5.76
C PRO A 10 -6.57 37.69 -6.73
N GLN A 11 -6.40 38.27 -7.91
CA GLN A 11 -7.34 38.35 -9.03
C GLN A 11 -7.49 37.00 -9.74
N ASN A 12 -8.63 36.31 -9.53
CA ASN A 12 -9.45 35.61 -10.57
C ASN A 12 -10.61 34.75 -10.03
N ASP A 13 -10.81 34.61 -8.71
CA ASP A 13 -11.81 33.69 -8.11
C ASP A 13 -13.21 34.29 -7.83
N CYS A 14 -13.48 35.51 -8.29
CA CYS A 14 -14.82 36.14 -8.20
C CYS A 14 -15.59 36.05 -9.52
N SER A 15 -15.28 35.03 -10.34
CA SER A 15 -15.87 34.86 -11.67
C SER A 15 -17.37 34.56 -11.56
N VAL A 16 -18.15 35.43 -12.20
CA VAL A 16 -19.57 35.19 -12.50
C VAL A 16 -19.76 34.29 -13.72
N GLU A 17 -18.67 33.99 -14.44
CA GLU A 17 -18.72 33.09 -15.58
C GLU A 17 -18.92 31.65 -15.13
N ARG A 18 -19.59 30.87 -15.99
CA ARG A 18 -19.83 29.46 -15.71
C ARG A 18 -18.62 28.63 -16.06
N HIS A 19 -18.19 27.82 -15.12
CA HIS A 19 -17.07 26.90 -15.28
C HIS A 19 -17.61 25.49 -15.39
N GLN A 20 -16.96 24.67 -16.23
CA GLN A 20 -17.25 23.25 -16.33
C GLN A 20 -16.04 22.46 -15.84
N GLN A 21 -16.24 21.65 -14.80
CA GLN A 21 -15.18 20.88 -14.17
C GLN A 21 -15.70 19.49 -13.79
N THR A 22 -14.81 18.50 -13.83
CA THR A 22 -15.10 17.18 -13.32
C THR A 22 -14.75 17.12 -11.84
N LEU A 23 -15.74 16.89 -10.98
CA LEU A 23 -15.60 16.88 -9.52
C LEU A 23 -16.28 15.63 -8.93
N TRP A 24 -15.93 15.31 -7.68
CA TRP A 24 -16.70 14.35 -6.89
C TRP A 24 -17.98 15.03 -6.41
N ILE A 25 -19.13 14.43 -6.73
CA ILE A 25 -20.46 14.95 -6.42
C ILE A 25 -21.24 13.88 -5.68
N TRP A 26 -21.84 14.27 -4.57
CA TRP A 26 -22.69 13.39 -3.78
C TRP A 26 -24.08 13.25 -4.42
N LYS A 27 -24.40 12.04 -4.87
CA LYS A 27 -25.70 11.66 -5.48
C LYS A 27 -26.03 10.23 -5.11
N ASP A 28 -27.30 9.98 -4.78
CA ASP A 28 -27.81 8.66 -4.40
C ASP A 28 -27.03 8.03 -3.24
N GLU A 29 -26.70 8.83 -2.22
CA GLU A 29 -25.93 8.42 -1.03
C GLU A 29 -24.46 8.01 -1.30
N GLU A 30 -23.95 8.19 -2.52
CA GLU A 30 -22.57 7.88 -2.90
C GLU A 30 -21.85 9.08 -3.57
N MET A 31 -20.52 9.07 -3.58
CA MET A 31 -19.72 10.05 -4.32
C MET A 31 -19.50 9.57 -5.75
N LYS A 32 -19.88 10.39 -6.74
CA LYS A 32 -19.74 10.10 -8.16
C LYS A 32 -18.86 11.14 -8.83
N ASN A 33 -17.94 10.70 -9.69
CA ASN A 33 -17.08 11.59 -10.44
C ASN A 33 -17.85 12.10 -11.67
N GLU A 34 -18.31 13.35 -11.62
CA GLU A 34 -19.23 13.92 -12.62
C GLU A 34 -18.73 15.25 -13.15
N LYS A 35 -19.03 15.50 -14.42
CA LYS A 35 -18.76 16.78 -15.08
C LYS A 35 -19.91 17.73 -14.80
N ILE A 36 -19.67 18.74 -13.97
CA ILE A 36 -20.69 19.73 -13.58
C ILE A 36 -20.39 21.11 -14.15
N THR A 37 -21.44 21.90 -14.35
CA THR A 37 -21.36 23.32 -14.71
C THR A 37 -21.89 24.19 -13.56
N PHE A 38 -21.05 25.09 -13.05
CA PHE A 38 -21.40 25.93 -11.90
C PHE A 38 -20.74 27.31 -12.00
N ALA A 39 -21.25 28.27 -11.21
CA ALA A 39 -20.62 29.57 -11.02
C ALA A 39 -19.70 29.52 -9.78
N PRO A 40 -18.36 29.67 -9.93
CA PRO A 40 -17.42 29.60 -8.80
C PRO A 40 -17.72 30.65 -7.73
N GLY A 41 -18.00 31.89 -8.14
CA GLY A 41 -18.30 32.98 -7.21
C GLY A 41 -19.51 32.70 -6.31
N LEU A 42 -20.55 32.03 -6.83
CA LEU A 42 -21.72 31.65 -6.02
C LEU A 42 -21.37 30.56 -4.99
N ASN A 43 -20.60 29.55 -5.39
CA ASN A 43 -20.22 28.46 -4.50
C ASN A 43 -19.23 28.90 -3.42
N ARG A 44 -18.36 29.87 -3.73
CA ARG A 44 -17.47 30.48 -2.74
C ARG A 44 -18.23 31.13 -1.59
N ILE A 45 -19.30 31.87 -1.87
CA ILE A 45 -20.15 32.48 -0.83
C ILE A 45 -20.70 31.41 0.11
N PHE A 46 -21.18 30.33 -0.46
CA PHE A 46 -21.70 29.20 0.30
C PHE A 46 -20.61 28.52 1.13
N ASP A 47 -19.42 28.30 0.56
CA ASP A 47 -18.29 27.67 1.25
C ASP A 47 -17.77 28.55 2.40
N GLU A 48 -17.58 29.85 2.18
CA GLU A 48 -17.17 30.80 3.23
C GLU A 48 -18.12 30.76 4.42
N LEU A 49 -19.43 30.67 4.16
CA LEU A 49 -20.45 30.55 5.20
C LEU A 49 -20.31 29.23 5.98
N LEU A 50 -20.17 28.10 5.28
CA LEU A 50 -20.01 26.79 5.92
C LEU A 50 -18.72 26.73 6.76
N VAL A 51 -17.61 27.22 6.23
CA VAL A 51 -16.31 27.26 6.92
C VAL A 51 -16.39 28.16 8.15
N ALA A 52 -17.02 29.34 8.07
CA ALA A 52 -17.20 30.23 9.20
C ALA A 52 -17.97 29.55 10.35
N VAL A 53 -19.05 28.84 10.03
CA VAL A 53 -19.83 28.08 11.02
C VAL A 53 -19.01 26.91 11.60
N ALA A 54 -18.28 26.19 10.77
CA ALA A 54 -17.42 25.08 11.22
C ALA A 54 -16.28 25.54 12.15
N VAL A 55 -15.63 26.66 11.82
CA VAL A 55 -14.60 27.29 12.65
C VAL A 55 -15.19 27.79 13.97
N HIS A 56 -16.39 28.36 13.94
CA HIS A 56 -17.08 28.76 15.17
C HIS A 56 -17.39 27.54 16.06
N LYS A 57 -17.90 26.46 15.47
CA LYS A 57 -18.12 25.17 16.14
C LYS A 57 -16.84 24.57 16.73
N GLN A 58 -15.68 24.76 16.09
CA GLN A 58 -14.40 24.32 16.65
C GLN A 58 -14.01 25.11 17.90
N LYS A 59 -14.37 26.39 17.98
CA LYS A 59 -14.09 27.27 19.12
C LYS A 59 -15.11 27.12 20.24
N ASP A 60 -16.36 26.82 19.92
CA ASP A 60 -17.47 26.66 20.86
C ASP A 60 -18.01 25.23 20.85
N CYS A 61 -17.67 24.47 21.88
CA CYS A 61 -18.12 23.08 22.05
C CYS A 61 -19.62 22.95 22.30
N CYS A 62 -20.33 24.03 22.63
CA CYS A 62 -21.78 24.02 22.85
C CYS A 62 -22.58 23.98 21.54
N VAL A 63 -21.97 24.40 20.42
CA VAL A 63 -22.53 24.14 19.10
C VAL A 63 -22.44 22.62 18.89
N LYS A 64 -23.56 21.95 18.63
CA LYS A 64 -23.67 20.50 18.47
C LYS A 64 -24.13 20.11 17.08
N SER A 65 -25.02 20.90 16.49
CA SER A 65 -25.65 20.62 15.20
C SER A 65 -25.54 21.81 14.26
N ILE A 66 -25.15 21.55 13.03
CA ILE A 66 -25.23 22.48 11.89
C ILE A 66 -26.32 21.96 10.96
N LYS A 67 -27.26 22.81 10.56
CA LYS A 67 -28.31 22.46 9.61
C LYS A 67 -28.16 23.33 8.38
N VAL A 68 -28.38 22.74 7.22
CA VAL A 68 -28.32 23.44 5.93
C VAL A 68 -29.58 23.10 5.16
N ALA A 69 -30.21 24.12 4.57
CA ALA A 69 -31.35 23.96 3.68
C ALA A 69 -31.12 24.77 2.42
N ILE A 70 -31.39 24.14 1.29
CA ILE A 70 -31.26 24.74 -0.04
C ILE A 70 -32.66 24.75 -0.65
N ASP A 71 -33.35 25.89 -0.52
CA ASP A 71 -34.67 26.10 -1.09
C ASP A 71 -34.54 26.59 -2.54
N VAL A 72 -34.59 25.64 -3.46
CA VAL A 72 -34.52 25.90 -4.91
C VAL A 72 -35.70 26.76 -5.39
N SER A 73 -36.89 26.60 -4.79
CA SER A 73 -38.11 27.28 -5.25
C SER A 73 -38.08 28.77 -4.92
N ASN A 74 -37.57 29.13 -3.74
CA ASN A 74 -37.46 30.51 -3.29
C ASN A 74 -36.08 31.13 -3.53
N THR A 75 -35.13 30.34 -4.05
CA THR A 75 -33.71 30.65 -4.26
C THR A 75 -33.01 31.10 -2.97
N ILE A 76 -33.35 30.46 -1.85
CA ILE A 76 -32.83 30.79 -0.52
C ILE A 76 -31.93 29.65 -0.03
N ILE A 77 -30.74 30.01 0.42
CA ILE A 77 -29.81 29.09 1.07
C ILE A 77 -29.66 29.52 2.51
N SER A 78 -29.81 28.59 3.45
CA SER A 78 -29.82 28.88 4.88
C SER A 78 -28.95 27.90 5.65
N VAL A 79 -28.16 28.41 6.58
CA VAL A 79 -27.31 27.65 7.49
C VAL A 79 -27.68 28.01 8.92
N TRP A 80 -28.08 27.01 9.69
CA TRP A 80 -28.39 27.12 11.12
C TRP A 80 -27.32 26.44 11.94
N TYR A 81 -27.11 26.94 13.14
CA TYR A 81 -26.44 26.19 14.18
C TYR A 81 -26.96 26.62 15.56
N ASN A 82 -26.86 25.70 16.53
CA ASN A 82 -27.26 25.96 17.91
C ASN A 82 -26.15 26.77 18.61
N GLY A 83 -26.51 27.90 19.22
CA GLY A 83 -25.56 28.88 19.78
C GLY A 83 -25.70 30.28 19.17
N ILE A 84 -24.88 31.21 19.69
CA ILE A 84 -24.94 32.63 19.32
C ILE A 84 -23.66 33.02 18.58
N MET A 85 -23.81 33.48 17.34
CA MET A 85 -22.70 34.01 16.56
C MET A 85 -22.09 35.26 17.22
N ARG A 86 -20.80 35.19 17.55
CA ARG A 86 -19.98 36.34 17.94
C ARG A 86 -18.99 36.70 16.82
N TYR A 87 -19.42 36.58 15.58
CA TYR A 87 -18.60 36.79 14.40
C TYR A 87 -18.93 38.15 13.77
N ASP A 88 -17.89 38.86 13.30
CA ASP A 88 -18.08 40.15 12.65
C ASP A 88 -18.48 39.93 11.18
N TYR A 89 -19.78 39.92 10.93
CA TYR A 89 -20.37 39.75 9.59
C TYR A 89 -20.06 40.91 8.63
N ARG A 90 -19.36 41.96 9.08
CA ARG A 90 -18.92 43.06 8.21
C ARG A 90 -17.85 42.67 7.20
N HIS A 91 -17.15 41.55 7.39
CA HIS A 91 -16.18 41.06 6.39
C HIS A 91 -16.86 40.60 5.08
N TRP A 92 -18.14 40.24 5.13
CA TRP A 92 -18.95 39.94 3.93
C TRP A 92 -19.38 41.20 3.17
N ASN A 93 -19.08 42.38 3.70
CA ASN A 93 -19.35 43.69 3.10
C ASN A 93 -18.07 44.36 2.56
N ASP A 94 -16.98 43.60 2.39
CA ASP A 94 -15.73 44.12 1.82
C ASP A 94 -15.84 44.21 0.28
N GLU A 95 -15.30 45.30 -0.30
CA GLU A 95 -15.32 45.54 -1.76
C GLU A 95 -14.65 44.41 -2.55
N ASP A 96 -13.73 43.69 -1.90
CA ASP A 96 -12.99 42.55 -2.45
C ASP A 96 -13.78 41.23 -2.48
N ASN A 97 -14.86 41.10 -1.70
CA ASN A 97 -15.64 39.84 -1.59
C ASN A 97 -16.83 39.75 -2.55
N ASN A 98 -17.24 40.87 -3.16
CA ASN A 98 -18.20 40.97 -4.28
C ASN A 98 -19.43 40.02 -4.16
N MET A 99 -20.03 39.94 -2.98
CA MET A 99 -21.19 39.06 -2.73
C MET A 99 -22.44 39.57 -3.46
N PHE A 100 -22.74 38.99 -4.63
CA PHE A 100 -23.97 39.29 -5.37
C PHE A 100 -25.18 38.59 -4.71
N THR A 101 -25.74 39.24 -3.70
CA THR A 101 -26.96 38.79 -3.00
C THR A 101 -28.04 39.87 -3.06
N THR A 102 -29.27 39.45 -3.36
CA THR A 102 -30.43 40.34 -3.32
C THR A 102 -30.90 40.57 -1.88
N GLU A 103 -30.80 39.54 -1.06
CA GLU A 103 -31.13 39.56 0.36
C GLU A 103 -30.10 38.71 1.13
N PHE A 104 -29.64 39.23 2.26
CA PHE A 104 -28.82 38.50 3.22
C PHE A 104 -29.42 38.69 4.61
N THR A 105 -29.76 37.60 5.28
CA THR A 105 -30.57 37.62 6.50
C THR A 105 -29.86 36.87 7.61
N ILE A 106 -29.64 37.54 8.73
CA ILE A 106 -29.10 36.97 9.96
C ILE A 106 -30.23 36.97 11.00
N LYS A 107 -30.56 35.79 11.52
CA LYS A 107 -31.50 35.62 12.63
C LYS A 107 -30.78 35.06 13.83
N VAL A 108 -30.84 35.76 14.95
CA VAL A 108 -30.27 35.32 16.23
C VAL A 108 -31.40 35.21 17.24
N PHE A 109 -31.61 34.02 17.78
CA PHE A 109 -32.51 33.80 18.90
C PHE A 109 -31.71 33.67 20.19
N GLN A 110 -31.92 34.62 21.11
CA GLN A 110 -31.27 34.64 22.41
C GLN A 110 -32.27 35.05 23.49
N SER A 111 -32.34 34.28 24.58
CA SER A 111 -33.11 34.65 25.77
C SER A 111 -34.57 35.08 25.50
N GLY A 112 -35.28 34.39 24.60
CA GLY A 112 -36.69 34.65 24.27
C GLY A 112 -36.94 35.78 23.26
N LEU A 113 -35.86 36.40 22.75
CA LEU A 113 -35.92 37.44 21.73
C LEU A 113 -35.27 36.93 20.44
N LEU A 114 -36.02 37.00 19.33
CA LEU A 114 -35.52 36.78 17.99
C LEU A 114 -35.17 38.13 17.36
N THR A 115 -33.89 38.32 17.05
CA THR A 115 -33.41 39.49 16.31
C THR A 115 -33.11 39.07 14.88
N THR A 116 -33.81 39.69 13.93
CA THR A 116 -33.62 39.49 12.49
C THR A 116 -33.00 40.74 11.90
N THR A 117 -31.78 40.63 11.38
CA THR A 117 -31.11 41.67 10.60
C THR A 117 -31.14 41.26 9.14
N VAL A 118 -31.75 42.08 8.29
CA VAL A 118 -31.83 41.87 6.84
C VAL A 118 -31.02 42.94 6.15
N PHE A 119 -30.14 42.49 5.27
CA PHE A 119 -29.38 43.31 4.36
C PHE A 119 -29.93 43.18 2.95
N THR A 120 -30.04 44.31 2.26
CA THR A 120 -30.56 44.41 0.90
C THR A 120 -29.61 45.23 0.03
N ASN A 121 -29.78 45.14 -1.30
CA ASN A 121 -28.94 45.83 -2.28
C ASN A 121 -27.45 45.49 -2.10
N ASN A 122 -27.12 44.19 -2.12
CA ASN A 122 -25.74 43.71 -2.01
C ASN A 122 -25.06 44.22 -0.73
N MET A 123 -25.71 44.02 0.42
CA MET A 123 -25.21 44.40 1.75
C MET A 123 -25.07 45.91 2.04
N THR A 124 -25.42 46.80 1.10
CA THR A 124 -25.27 48.26 1.28
C THR A 124 -26.30 48.88 2.23
N THR A 125 -27.46 48.24 2.38
CA THR A 125 -28.55 48.72 3.24
C THR A 125 -28.95 47.63 4.21
N ALA A 126 -29.22 47.99 5.47
CA ALA A 126 -29.56 47.04 6.52
C ALA A 126 -30.69 47.57 7.41
N TYR A 127 -31.58 46.68 7.84
CA TYR A 127 -32.56 46.97 8.89
C TYR A 127 -32.66 45.79 9.87
N THR A 128 -33.00 46.08 11.12
CA THR A 128 -33.11 45.09 12.19
C THR A 128 -34.49 45.14 12.81
N ILE A 129 -35.09 43.97 13.00
CA ILE A 129 -36.39 43.76 13.64
C ILE A 129 -36.20 42.80 14.81
N SER A 130 -36.82 43.07 15.95
CA SER A 130 -36.80 42.17 17.11
C SER A 130 -38.21 41.78 17.51
N GLU A 131 -38.45 40.49 17.67
CA GLU A 131 -39.75 39.93 18.06
C GLU A 131 -39.60 38.84 19.13
N LYS A 132 -40.68 38.60 19.90
CA LYS A 132 -40.68 37.50 20.87
C LYS A 132 -40.84 36.18 20.12
N CYS A 133 -40.00 35.22 20.44
CA CYS A 133 -40.04 33.88 19.84
C CYS A 133 -39.95 32.83 20.95
N ASN A 134 -40.59 31.69 20.75
CA ASN A 134 -40.51 30.54 21.65
C ASN A 134 -39.64 29.48 21.01
N SER A 135 -38.42 29.30 21.51
CA SER A 135 -37.53 28.20 21.16
C SER A 135 -36.90 27.63 22.42
N SER A 136 -36.69 26.32 22.44
CA SER A 136 -36.08 25.60 23.57
C SER A 136 -34.58 25.81 23.69
N GLU A 137 -33.93 26.28 22.62
CA GLU A 137 -32.49 26.50 22.55
C GLU A 137 -32.15 27.82 21.84
N GLU A 138 -31.00 28.39 22.16
CA GLU A 138 -30.42 29.54 21.46
C GLU A 138 -29.83 29.08 20.12
N TRP A 139 -30.04 29.85 19.05
CA TRP A 139 -29.59 29.49 17.72
C TRP A 139 -29.32 30.72 16.87
N THR A 140 -28.46 30.53 15.87
CA THR A 140 -28.20 31.52 14.83
C THR A 140 -28.47 30.88 13.47
N MET A 141 -29.14 31.64 12.61
CA MET A 141 -29.35 31.32 11.21
C MET A 141 -28.76 32.42 10.37
N VAL A 142 -27.96 32.04 9.38
CA VAL A 142 -27.50 32.92 8.33
C VAL A 142 -28.08 32.41 7.02
N SER A 143 -28.69 33.30 6.26
CA SER A 143 -29.37 32.97 5.02
C SER A 143 -29.05 33.99 3.96
N PHE A 144 -28.94 33.56 2.71
CA PHE A 144 -28.74 34.46 1.59
C PHE A 144 -29.56 34.04 0.38
N LYS A 145 -29.95 35.05 -0.40
CA LYS A 145 -30.64 34.92 -1.68
C LYS A 145 -29.72 35.45 -2.78
N PRO A 146 -29.10 34.56 -3.57
CA PRO A 146 -28.20 34.97 -4.66
C PRO A 146 -28.88 35.90 -5.66
N ASP A 147 -28.16 36.88 -6.17
CA ASP A 147 -28.56 37.64 -7.36
C ASP A 147 -28.21 36.82 -8.61
N LEU A 148 -29.06 35.84 -8.92
CA LEU A 148 -28.86 34.89 -10.02
C LEU A 148 -28.63 35.58 -11.37
N ALA A 149 -29.21 36.76 -11.59
CA ALA A 149 -29.03 37.52 -12.82
C ALA A 149 -27.56 37.95 -13.02
N LYS A 150 -26.84 38.25 -11.93
CA LYS A 150 -25.40 38.57 -11.98
C LYS A 150 -24.53 37.38 -12.37
N TYR A 151 -24.97 36.17 -12.03
CA TYR A 151 -24.31 34.91 -12.37
C TYR A 151 -24.80 34.32 -13.72
N GLY A 152 -25.67 35.03 -14.45
CA GLY A 152 -26.26 34.52 -15.69
C GLY A 152 -27.11 33.28 -15.48
N MET A 153 -27.83 33.21 -14.35
CA MET A 153 -28.69 32.09 -13.96
C MET A 153 -30.15 32.56 -13.84
N GLU A 154 -31.10 31.71 -14.23
CA GLU A 154 -32.54 31.96 -14.04
C GLU A 154 -33.09 31.26 -12.79
N CYS A 155 -32.49 30.13 -12.42
CA CYS A 155 -32.81 29.35 -11.24
C CYS A 155 -31.53 28.78 -10.61
N LEU A 156 -31.65 28.21 -9.41
CA LEU A 156 -30.59 27.37 -8.85
C LEU A 156 -30.59 26.03 -9.59
N GLU A 157 -29.65 25.89 -10.52
CA GLU A 157 -29.52 24.72 -11.39
C GLU A 157 -29.06 23.48 -10.63
N ASP A 158 -29.46 22.30 -11.10
CA ASP A 158 -29.21 21.01 -10.45
C ASP A 158 -27.73 20.76 -10.16
N ASP A 159 -26.82 21.15 -11.06
CA ASP A 159 -25.36 21.02 -10.88
C ASP A 159 -24.85 21.87 -9.72
N THR A 160 -25.33 23.11 -9.61
CA THR A 160 -24.95 24.02 -8.52
C THR A 160 -25.52 23.52 -7.19
N VAL A 161 -26.77 23.07 -7.18
CA VAL A 161 -27.39 22.48 -5.98
C VAL A 161 -26.65 21.21 -5.56
N SER A 162 -26.27 20.35 -6.51
CA SER A 162 -25.53 19.11 -6.23
C SER A 162 -24.15 19.41 -5.63
N LEU A 163 -23.45 20.43 -6.13
CA LEU A 163 -22.16 20.86 -5.59
C LEU A 163 -22.31 21.40 -4.15
N MET A 164 -23.32 22.23 -3.89
CA MET A 164 -23.62 22.72 -2.53
C MET A 164 -23.95 21.56 -1.58
N LYS A 165 -24.78 20.61 -2.00
CA LYS A 165 -25.11 19.41 -1.20
C LYS A 165 -23.86 18.57 -0.89
N THR A 166 -23.01 18.36 -1.89
CA THR A 166 -21.72 17.68 -1.73
C THR A 166 -20.89 18.37 -0.65
N ARG A 167 -20.83 19.70 -0.69
CA ARG A 167 -20.05 20.45 0.28
C ARG A 167 -20.57 20.36 1.73
N VAL A 168 -21.88 20.19 1.92
CA VAL A 168 -22.47 19.89 3.23
C VAL A 168 -22.06 18.49 3.71
N VAL A 169 -21.99 17.51 2.80
CA VAL A 169 -21.52 16.15 3.09
C VAL A 169 -20.02 16.15 3.45
N ASP A 170 -19.21 16.92 2.73
CA ASP A 170 -17.80 17.13 3.05
C ASP A 170 -17.63 17.69 4.46
N LEU A 171 -18.42 18.72 4.80
CA LEU A 171 -18.40 19.31 6.14
C LEU A 171 -18.74 18.27 7.22
N ALA A 172 -19.73 17.41 6.98
CA ALA A 172 -20.09 16.33 7.89
C ALA A 172 -18.92 15.35 8.09
N GLY A 173 -18.23 14.98 7.00
CA GLY A 173 -17.02 14.17 7.06
C GLY A 173 -15.88 14.83 7.85
N CYS A 174 -15.62 16.11 7.59
CA CYS A 174 -14.56 16.87 8.27
C CYS A 174 -14.84 17.08 9.76
N LEU A 175 -16.09 17.28 10.15
CA LEU A 175 -16.47 17.39 11.56
C LEU A 175 -16.39 16.02 12.25
N GLY A 176 -16.82 14.95 11.58
CA GLY A 176 -16.86 13.61 12.15
C GLY A 176 -17.60 13.60 13.49
N ASN A 177 -16.96 13.08 14.54
CA ASN A 177 -17.59 12.99 15.86
C ASN A 177 -17.68 14.33 16.61
N ARG A 178 -17.18 15.43 16.03
CA ARG A 178 -17.17 16.75 16.64
C ARG A 178 -18.48 17.49 16.48
N GLY A 179 -19.33 17.15 15.50
CA GLY A 179 -20.60 17.84 15.26
C GLY A 179 -21.54 17.05 14.35
N GLU A 180 -22.84 17.30 14.50
CA GLU A 180 -23.89 16.70 13.69
C GLU A 180 -24.26 17.64 12.53
N VAL A 181 -24.50 17.08 11.34
CA VAL A 181 -24.90 17.87 10.16
C VAL A 181 -26.24 17.36 9.60
N GLU A 182 -27.13 18.30 9.31
CA GLU A 182 -28.45 18.06 8.72
C GLU A 182 -28.54 18.79 7.38
N LEU A 183 -29.04 18.10 6.34
CA LEU A 183 -29.24 18.64 4.99
C LEU A 183 -30.71 18.49 4.60
N ASP A 184 -31.38 19.59 4.26
CA ASP A 184 -32.78 19.64 3.84
C ASP A 184 -33.72 18.86 4.79
N GLY A 185 -33.52 19.00 6.10
CA GLY A 185 -34.32 18.31 7.14
C GLY A 185 -33.86 16.89 7.48
N THR A 186 -32.87 16.35 6.77
CA THR A 186 -32.39 14.97 6.94
C THR A 186 -31.00 14.97 7.58
N ARG A 187 -30.84 14.24 8.69
CA ARG A 187 -29.55 14.09 9.35
C ARG A 187 -28.63 13.17 8.55
N LEU A 188 -27.41 13.64 8.26
CA LEU A 188 -26.42 12.84 7.54
C LEU A 188 -25.85 11.73 8.45
N PRO A 189 -25.78 10.46 8.00
CA PRO A 189 -25.35 9.32 8.81
C PRO A 189 -23.82 9.18 8.89
N ILE A 190 -23.08 10.30 8.94
CA ILE A 190 -21.61 10.34 8.93
C ILE A 190 -21.13 10.66 10.35
N LYS A 191 -20.42 9.72 10.99
CA LYS A 191 -19.94 9.88 12.38
C LYS A 191 -18.44 10.05 12.49
N THR A 192 -17.69 9.60 11.50
CA THR A 192 -16.23 9.70 11.44
C THR A 192 -15.78 10.14 10.04
N PHE A 193 -14.53 10.58 9.93
CA PHE A 193 -13.94 10.84 8.62
C PHE A 193 -13.87 9.57 7.78
N GLU A 194 -13.67 8.40 8.41
CA GLU A 194 -13.72 7.11 7.72
C GLU A 194 -15.10 6.81 7.12
N ASP A 195 -16.19 7.13 7.82
CA ASP A 195 -17.55 6.95 7.28
C ASP A 195 -17.78 7.79 6.02
N TYR A 196 -17.21 8.99 5.98
CA TYR A 196 -17.21 9.84 4.79
C TYR A 196 -16.40 9.21 3.64
N VAL A 197 -15.22 8.66 3.92
CA VAL A 197 -14.38 8.00 2.89
C VAL A 197 -15.08 6.78 2.27
N LYS A 198 -15.93 6.07 3.04
CA LYS A 198 -16.73 4.94 2.53
C LYS A 198 -17.75 5.34 1.46
N LEU A 199 -18.10 6.63 1.34
CA LEU A 199 -18.99 7.12 0.29
C LEU A 199 -18.33 7.10 -1.08
N TYR A 200 -17.00 7.02 -1.15
CA TYR A 200 -16.25 6.98 -2.40
C TYR A 200 -16.16 5.55 -2.96
N PRO A 201 -16.31 5.36 -4.29
CA PRO A 201 -16.19 4.06 -4.91
C PRO A 201 -14.75 3.54 -4.79
N GLY A 202 -14.60 2.22 -4.56
CA GLY A 202 -13.29 1.57 -4.47
C GLY A 202 -12.57 1.74 -3.13
N THR A 203 -13.19 2.33 -2.11
CA THR A 203 -12.59 2.49 -0.77
C THR A 203 -12.92 1.34 0.20
N SER A 204 -13.46 0.22 -0.31
CA SER A 204 -13.80 -0.95 0.51
C SER A 204 -12.60 -1.49 1.28
N THR A 205 -11.44 -1.59 0.62
CA THR A 205 -10.14 -1.86 1.23
C THR A 205 -9.40 -0.54 1.41
N ARG A 206 -9.20 -0.14 2.67
CA ARG A 206 -8.54 1.12 3.04
C ARG A 206 -7.88 0.97 4.41
N ILE A 207 -6.90 1.81 4.68
CA ILE A 207 -6.37 2.03 6.02
C ILE A 207 -6.75 3.42 6.50
N TYR A 208 -7.41 3.49 7.65
CA TYR A 208 -7.76 4.74 8.32
C TYR A 208 -6.94 4.87 9.59
N GLU A 209 -6.27 6.00 9.73
CA GLU A 209 -5.45 6.33 10.88
C GLU A 209 -5.84 7.71 11.41
N LYS A 210 -6.37 7.73 12.64
CA LYS A 210 -6.53 8.97 13.40
C LYS A 210 -5.22 9.25 14.12
N VAL A 211 -4.31 9.97 13.45
CA VAL A 211 -2.96 10.26 13.94
C VAL A 211 -3.00 11.08 15.24
N ASN A 212 -3.89 12.07 15.30
CA ASN A 212 -4.19 12.85 16.51
C ASN A 212 -5.51 13.64 16.34
N ASP A 213 -5.81 14.56 17.26
CA ASP A 213 -7.05 15.36 17.21
C ASP A 213 -7.14 16.32 16.01
N LYS A 214 -6.01 16.60 15.35
CA LYS A 214 -5.90 17.51 14.21
C LYS A 214 -5.71 16.81 12.87
N TRP A 215 -5.43 15.50 12.85
CA TRP A 215 -5.10 14.77 11.62
C TRP A 215 -5.85 13.44 11.55
N ASP A 216 -6.74 13.35 10.56
CA ASP A 216 -7.42 12.13 10.15
C ASP A 216 -6.94 11.77 8.74
N ILE A 217 -6.29 10.61 8.59
CA ILE A 217 -5.72 10.15 7.32
C ILE A 217 -6.41 8.86 6.90
N CYS A 218 -6.78 8.75 5.63
CA CYS A 218 -7.17 7.48 5.05
C CYS A 218 -6.44 7.24 3.73
N VAL A 219 -5.92 6.03 3.51
CA VAL A 219 -5.23 5.67 2.28
C VAL A 219 -5.91 4.47 1.64
N CYS A 220 -6.18 4.59 0.35
CA CYS A 220 -6.71 3.53 -0.50
C CYS A 220 -5.76 3.35 -1.70
N LEU A 221 -5.91 2.24 -2.41
CA LEU A 221 -5.26 2.07 -3.69
C LEU A 221 -6.08 2.74 -4.81
N SER A 222 -5.38 3.23 -5.82
CA SER A 222 -5.97 3.74 -7.06
C SER A 222 -5.56 2.88 -8.26
N ASP A 223 -6.29 3.02 -9.37
CA ASP A 223 -6.05 2.25 -10.60
C ASP A 223 -4.87 2.83 -11.44
N GLY A 224 -3.79 3.23 -10.76
CA GLY A 224 -2.55 3.72 -11.39
C GLY A 224 -2.52 5.21 -11.72
N GLN A 225 -3.48 5.99 -11.23
CA GLN A 225 -3.40 7.45 -11.18
C GLN A 225 -3.47 7.93 -9.73
N PHE A 226 -2.60 8.87 -9.37
CA PHE A 226 -2.64 9.46 -8.03
C PHE A 226 -3.93 10.27 -7.88
N GLU A 227 -4.64 10.03 -6.79
CA GLU A 227 -5.85 10.75 -6.45
C GLU A 227 -5.78 11.26 -5.01
N GLN A 228 -6.38 12.42 -4.75
CA GLN A 228 -6.41 12.98 -3.41
C GLN A 228 -7.74 13.68 -3.14
N VAL A 229 -8.21 13.59 -1.90
CA VAL A 229 -9.33 14.38 -1.39
C VAL A 229 -8.90 14.91 -0.03
N SER A 230 -8.66 16.22 0.06
CA SER A 230 -8.13 16.79 1.30
C SER A 230 -8.84 18.05 1.73
N PHE A 231 -8.84 18.25 3.04
CA PHE A 231 -9.46 19.36 3.73
C PHE A 231 -8.50 19.93 4.76
N LEU A 232 -8.40 21.25 4.78
CA LEU A 232 -7.58 21.99 5.72
C LEU A 232 -8.48 23.02 6.41
N ASN A 233 -8.63 22.92 7.73
CA ASN A 233 -9.54 23.77 8.50
C ASN A 233 -10.95 23.85 7.89
N TYR A 234 -11.47 22.68 7.51
CA TYR A 234 -12.75 22.48 6.83
C TYR A 234 -12.80 22.97 5.37
N THR A 235 -11.85 23.76 4.89
CA THR A 235 -11.78 24.21 3.48
C THR A 235 -11.23 23.09 2.60
N PRO A 236 -11.85 22.79 1.45
CA PRO A 236 -11.40 21.72 0.59
C PRO A 236 -10.23 22.17 -0.28
N THR A 237 -9.15 21.39 -0.33
CA THR A 237 -7.96 21.69 -1.12
C THR A 237 -7.95 20.85 -2.39
N MET A 238 -8.57 21.38 -3.46
CA MET A 238 -8.85 20.68 -4.73
C MET A 238 -7.60 20.06 -5.37
N ASN A 239 -6.47 20.77 -5.35
CA ASN A 239 -5.21 20.32 -5.95
C ASN A 239 -4.21 19.77 -4.90
N GLY A 240 -4.63 19.68 -3.63
CA GLY A 240 -3.80 19.22 -2.52
C GLY A 240 -2.91 20.32 -1.95
N GLY A 241 -1.67 19.99 -1.62
CA GLY A 241 -0.71 20.92 -1.00
C GLY A 241 0.34 20.22 -0.14
N SER A 242 1.04 21.01 0.68
CA SER A 242 2.15 20.52 1.50
C SER A 242 1.72 19.46 2.52
N HIS A 243 0.47 19.49 3.00
CA HIS A 243 -0.13 18.47 3.87
C HIS A 243 -0.25 17.11 3.17
N VAL A 244 -0.75 17.08 1.93
CA VAL A 244 -0.85 15.83 1.13
C VAL A 244 0.55 15.30 0.79
N ASP A 245 1.47 16.19 0.42
CA ASP A 245 2.85 15.81 0.12
C ASP A 245 3.58 15.28 1.36
N CYS A 246 3.28 15.79 2.55
CA CYS A 246 3.81 15.26 3.81
C CYS A 246 3.45 13.78 3.99
N ILE A 247 2.18 13.43 3.81
CA ILE A 247 1.66 12.05 3.94
C ILE A 247 2.24 11.14 2.87
N THR A 248 2.12 11.52 1.60
CA THR A 248 2.62 10.72 0.47
C THR A 248 4.14 10.52 0.54
N SER A 249 4.89 11.52 1.01
CA SER A 249 6.34 11.41 1.19
C SER A 249 6.72 10.48 2.34
N GLN A 250 5.95 10.42 3.43
CA GLN A 250 6.21 9.48 4.53
C GLN A 250 6.00 8.03 4.07
N ILE A 251 4.88 7.76 3.41
CA ILE A 251 4.57 6.45 2.82
C ILE A 251 5.67 6.04 1.84
N THR A 252 6.02 6.93 0.90
CA THR A 252 7.05 6.65 -0.11
C THR A 252 8.41 6.38 0.53
N ARG A 253 8.83 7.18 1.51
CA ARG A 253 10.12 7.00 2.21
C ARG A 253 10.19 5.68 2.98
N HIS A 254 9.11 5.27 3.64
CA HIS A 254 9.05 3.98 4.32
C HIS A 254 9.08 2.82 3.32
N LEU A 255 8.32 2.90 2.24
CA LEU A 255 8.30 1.87 1.21
C LEU A 255 9.62 1.72 0.46
N GLN A 256 10.34 2.83 0.23
CA GLN A 256 11.68 2.81 -0.38
C GLN A 256 12.72 2.10 0.48
N LYS A 257 12.54 2.09 1.81
CA LYS A 257 13.38 1.32 2.72
C LYS A 257 13.15 -0.18 2.50
N ILE A 258 11.88 -0.60 2.39
CA ILE A 258 11.52 -2.02 2.31
C ILE A 258 11.71 -2.59 0.89
N VAL A 259 11.44 -1.81 -0.15
CA VAL A 259 11.49 -2.24 -1.54
C VAL A 259 12.21 -1.22 -2.42
N ILE A 260 13.00 -1.72 -3.39
CA ILE A 260 13.67 -0.87 -4.38
C ILE A 260 12.62 -0.54 -5.44
N PHE A 261 11.98 0.62 -5.32
CA PHE A 261 11.04 1.16 -6.30
C PHE A 261 11.56 2.50 -6.85
N GLU A 262 11.23 2.83 -8.09
CA GLU A 262 11.27 4.23 -8.53
C GLU A 262 10.16 5.02 -7.81
N PRO A 263 10.47 6.16 -7.13
CA PRO A 263 9.52 6.90 -6.29
C PRO A 263 8.22 7.30 -6.99
N ASN A 264 8.30 7.64 -8.28
CA ASN A 264 7.13 8.07 -9.08
C ASN A 264 6.12 6.93 -9.29
N ASN A 265 6.53 5.67 -9.13
CA ASN A 265 5.71 4.47 -9.35
C ASN A 265 4.97 4.00 -8.08
N ILE A 266 5.06 4.72 -6.96
CA ILE A 266 4.26 4.42 -5.75
C ILE A 266 3.13 5.43 -5.63
N LYS A 267 3.43 6.74 -5.71
CA LYS A 267 2.43 7.80 -5.58
C LYS A 267 1.30 7.63 -6.58
N SER A 268 1.57 7.16 -7.80
CA SER A 268 0.56 6.89 -8.83
C SER A 268 -0.50 5.85 -8.43
N TYR A 269 -0.24 4.97 -7.46
CA TYR A 269 -1.21 3.96 -7.00
C TYR A 269 -1.91 4.35 -5.70
N LEU A 270 -1.73 5.57 -5.23
CA LEU A 270 -2.35 6.04 -4.00
C LEU A 270 -3.58 6.88 -4.31
N ARG A 271 -4.65 6.60 -3.58
CA ARG A 271 -5.72 7.54 -3.32
C ARG A 271 -5.65 7.95 -1.84
N VAL A 272 -5.38 9.22 -1.57
CA VAL A 272 -5.15 9.71 -0.21
C VAL A 272 -6.25 10.68 0.22
N PHE A 273 -6.83 10.43 1.39
CA PHE A 273 -7.79 11.31 2.04
C PHE A 273 -7.13 11.94 3.26
N VAL A 274 -7.19 13.28 3.36
CA VAL A 274 -6.55 14.03 4.45
C VAL A 274 -7.53 15.02 5.04
N ASN A 275 -7.82 14.94 6.32
CA ASN A 275 -8.51 15.99 7.05
C ASN A 275 -7.58 16.54 8.14
N ALA A 276 -7.18 17.81 7.98
CA ALA A 276 -6.16 18.45 8.80
C ALA A 276 -6.66 19.77 9.41
N LEU A 277 -6.31 20.04 10.67
CA LEU A 277 -6.55 21.30 11.36
C LEU A 277 -5.20 21.99 11.65
N ILE A 278 -4.94 23.14 11.02
CA ILE A 278 -3.60 23.77 10.97
C ILE A 278 -3.66 25.21 11.50
N ASP A 279 -2.82 25.54 12.49
CA ASP A 279 -2.90 26.81 13.23
C ASP A 279 -2.39 28.02 12.42
N ASN A 280 -1.38 27.83 11.55
CA ASN A 280 -0.78 28.87 10.70
C ASN A 280 -0.73 28.37 9.25
N HIS A 281 -1.65 28.82 8.40
CA HIS A 281 -1.69 28.44 6.99
C HIS A 281 -1.61 29.68 6.10
N ALA A 282 -1.02 29.52 4.91
CA ALA A 282 -1.06 30.49 3.83
C ALA A 282 -1.53 29.78 2.55
N PHE A 283 -2.12 30.53 1.63
CA PHE A 283 -2.55 30.05 0.32
C PHE A 283 -1.52 30.46 -0.74
N ASP A 284 -1.35 29.67 -1.81
CA ASP A 284 -0.62 30.12 -2.98
C ASP A 284 -1.37 31.30 -3.62
N SER A 285 -0.66 32.38 -3.92
CA SER A 285 -1.22 33.71 -4.15
C SER A 285 -1.86 33.91 -5.52
N GLN A 286 -2.37 32.86 -6.15
CA GLN A 286 -3.04 32.97 -7.45
C GLN A 286 -4.36 32.20 -7.60
N THR A 287 -4.66 31.20 -6.75
CA THR A 287 -5.94 30.49 -6.71
C THR A 287 -6.07 29.81 -5.34
N GLU A 288 -7.22 29.86 -4.67
CA GLU A 288 -7.43 29.14 -3.39
C GLU A 288 -7.32 27.60 -3.54
N GLU A 289 -7.06 27.09 -4.74
CA GLU A 289 -6.97 25.68 -5.08
C GLU A 289 -5.68 24.98 -4.57
N ASN A 290 -4.61 25.71 -4.25
CA ASN A 290 -3.32 25.18 -3.80
C ASN A 290 -2.87 25.85 -2.49
N MET A 291 -2.92 25.15 -1.35
CA MET A 291 -2.37 25.67 -0.08
C MET A 291 -0.88 25.34 0.08
N MET A 292 -0.08 26.36 0.39
CA MET A 292 1.31 26.23 0.79
C MET A 292 1.51 26.84 2.19
N THR A 293 1.95 26.03 3.16
CA THR A 293 2.43 26.58 4.44
C THR A 293 3.60 27.54 4.18
N THR A 294 3.61 28.69 4.84
CA THR A 294 4.61 29.79 4.72
C THR A 294 6.06 29.34 4.90
N ASP A 295 6.27 28.21 5.56
CA ASP A 295 7.49 27.42 5.51
C ASP A 295 7.14 25.95 5.25
N LYS A 296 7.91 25.27 4.40
CA LYS A 296 7.73 23.85 4.09
C LYS A 296 7.77 23.01 5.37
N GLY A 297 6.61 22.59 5.88
CA GLY A 297 6.50 21.58 6.94
C GLY A 297 6.21 22.07 8.37
N ILE A 298 5.94 23.36 8.60
CA ILE A 298 5.51 23.85 9.93
C ILE A 298 3.99 23.90 9.99
N PHE A 299 3.36 22.79 10.39
CA PHE A 299 1.90 22.66 10.51
C PHE A 299 1.35 23.04 11.89
N GLY A 300 2.21 23.45 12.85
CA GLY A 300 1.83 23.64 14.26
C GLY A 300 1.43 22.35 14.99
N SER A 301 1.50 21.20 14.31
CA SER A 301 1.24 19.86 14.83
C SER A 301 2.09 18.85 14.05
N THR A 302 2.51 17.76 14.71
CA THR A 302 3.22 16.66 14.06
C THR A 302 2.20 15.66 13.51
N CYS A 303 2.43 15.18 12.29
CA CYS A 303 1.68 14.09 11.70
C CYS A 303 2.68 13.00 11.29
N GLU A 304 2.85 12.00 12.15
CA GLU A 304 3.71 10.85 11.91
C GLU A 304 2.82 9.62 11.76
N LEU A 305 2.82 9.01 10.58
CA LEU A 305 2.05 7.78 10.34
C LEU A 305 2.69 6.60 11.07
N THR A 306 1.85 5.72 11.61
CA THR A 306 2.30 4.40 12.06
C THR A 306 2.81 3.56 10.89
N HIS A 307 3.59 2.51 11.19
CA HIS A 307 4.07 1.57 10.17
C HIS A 307 2.94 0.80 9.46
N GLU A 308 1.75 0.71 10.08
CA GLU A 308 0.60 -0.01 9.53
C GLU A 308 0.17 0.57 8.18
N CYS A 309 0.12 1.90 8.05
CA CYS A 309 -0.33 2.55 6.81
C CYS A 309 0.61 2.27 5.62
N PRO A 310 1.93 2.46 5.73
CA PRO A 310 2.85 2.05 4.67
C PRO A 310 2.86 0.55 4.40
N ASP A 311 2.78 -0.31 5.42
CA ASP A 311 2.84 -1.76 5.24
C ASP A 311 1.58 -2.29 4.52
N TYR A 312 0.41 -1.71 4.78
CA TYR A 312 -0.81 -1.94 4.00
C TYR A 312 -0.63 -1.60 2.52
N VAL A 313 -0.05 -0.43 2.21
CA VAL A 313 0.21 -0.03 0.82
C VAL A 313 1.16 -1.01 0.13
N LEU A 314 2.20 -1.48 0.84
CA LEU A 314 3.11 -2.50 0.32
C LEU A 314 2.39 -3.81 0.00
N TRP A 315 1.61 -4.31 0.95
CA TRP A 315 0.83 -5.54 0.82
C TRP A 315 -0.12 -5.47 -0.37
N ALA A 316 -0.85 -4.37 -0.45
CA ALA A 316 -1.88 -4.20 -1.46
C ALA A 316 -1.25 -4.10 -2.85
N LYS A 317 -0.11 -3.42 -3.00
CA LYS A 317 0.68 -3.42 -4.26
C LYS A 317 1.22 -4.81 -4.62
N ILE A 318 1.87 -5.51 -3.68
CA ILE A 318 2.40 -6.87 -3.91
C ILE A 318 1.27 -7.80 -4.38
N THR A 319 0.10 -7.71 -3.76
CA THR A 319 -1.07 -8.49 -4.13
C THR A 319 -1.61 -8.07 -5.50
N MET A 320 -1.65 -6.78 -5.84
CA MET A 320 -2.10 -6.33 -7.16
C MET A 320 -1.17 -6.77 -8.32
N GLU A 321 0.13 -6.88 -8.09
CA GLU A 321 1.10 -7.24 -9.13
C GLU A 321 1.34 -8.76 -9.19
N ASN A 322 1.39 -9.46 -8.05
CA ASN A 322 1.74 -10.88 -8.01
C ASN A 322 0.49 -11.79 -8.08
N THR A 323 0.31 -12.45 -9.22
CA THR A 323 -0.81 -13.38 -9.46
C THR A 323 -0.74 -14.64 -8.58
N GLU A 324 0.45 -15.12 -8.23
CA GLU A 324 0.61 -16.33 -7.42
C GLU A 324 0.24 -16.09 -5.96
N ILE A 325 0.68 -14.97 -5.37
CA ILE A 325 0.27 -14.57 -4.01
C ILE A 325 -1.26 -14.43 -3.94
N ARG A 326 -1.89 -13.78 -4.92
CA ARG A 326 -3.35 -13.68 -5.00
C ARG A 326 -4.05 -15.03 -5.00
N LYS A 327 -3.51 -16.01 -5.72
CA LYS A 327 -4.06 -17.37 -5.72
C LYS A 327 -3.95 -18.00 -4.34
N ILE A 328 -2.79 -17.91 -3.69
CA ILE A 328 -2.58 -18.46 -2.33
C ILE A 328 -3.58 -17.84 -1.35
N VAL A 329 -3.72 -16.51 -1.33
CA VAL A 329 -4.66 -15.78 -0.48
C VAL A 329 -6.10 -16.25 -0.70
N LYS A 330 -6.54 -16.34 -1.96
CA LYS A 330 -7.90 -16.78 -2.29
C LYS A 330 -8.16 -18.24 -1.93
N ILE A 331 -7.18 -19.13 -2.18
CA ILE A 331 -7.30 -20.57 -1.93
C ILE A 331 -7.33 -20.86 -0.43
N LEU A 332 -6.50 -20.19 0.37
CA LEU A 332 -6.49 -20.35 1.82
C LEU A 332 -7.64 -19.61 2.50
N GLY A 333 -8.22 -18.59 1.85
CA GLY A 333 -9.25 -17.74 2.43
C GLY A 333 -8.69 -16.68 3.37
N LEU A 334 -7.46 -16.22 3.11
CA LEU A 334 -6.79 -15.22 3.95
C LEU A 334 -7.43 -13.83 3.75
N GLN A 335 -7.74 -13.21 4.88
CA GLN A 335 -8.27 -11.85 5.03
C GLN A 335 -7.15 -10.89 5.44
N ASP A 336 -7.16 -9.70 4.84
CA ASP A 336 -6.19 -8.64 5.10
C ASP A 336 -6.32 -8.06 6.53
N GLY A 337 -5.19 -7.70 7.15
CA GLY A 337 -5.12 -7.15 8.51
C GLY A 337 -5.61 -8.07 9.64
N LYS A 338 -5.98 -9.32 9.33
CA LYS A 338 -6.59 -10.24 10.30
C LYS A 338 -5.55 -10.93 11.18
N VAL A 339 -5.81 -10.92 12.49
CA VAL A 339 -5.09 -11.72 13.48
C VAL A 339 -5.81 -13.06 13.63
N TYR A 340 -5.14 -14.16 13.29
CA TYR A 340 -5.69 -15.51 13.40
C TYR A 340 -5.26 -16.15 14.71
N GLU A 341 -6.25 -16.51 15.53
CA GLU A 341 -6.02 -17.31 16.75
C GLU A 341 -6.04 -18.82 16.43
N ASN A 342 -6.77 -19.22 15.39
CA ASN A 342 -6.95 -20.59 14.94
C ASN A 342 -7.21 -20.64 13.42
N VAL A 343 -7.49 -21.85 12.90
CA VAL A 343 -7.68 -22.09 11.46
C VAL A 343 -9.14 -22.23 11.02
N GLU A 344 -10.12 -22.01 11.91
CA GLU A 344 -11.54 -22.31 11.64
C GLU A 344 -12.13 -21.47 10.51
N GLU A 345 -11.62 -20.26 10.33
CA GLU A 345 -12.07 -19.32 9.30
C GLU A 345 -11.31 -19.48 7.97
N LEU A 346 -10.26 -20.30 7.97
CA LEU A 346 -9.51 -20.64 6.76
C LEU A 346 -10.21 -21.77 6.03
N ARG A 347 -10.03 -21.81 4.71
CA ARG A 347 -10.53 -22.93 3.88
C ARG A 347 -9.76 -24.22 4.12
N TYR A 348 -8.51 -24.09 4.60
CA TYR A 348 -7.61 -25.20 4.87
C TYR A 348 -6.96 -25.02 6.24
N GLY A 349 -6.94 -26.09 7.03
CA GLY A 349 -6.35 -26.08 8.38
C GLY A 349 -4.82 -26.16 8.42
N TYR A 350 -4.17 -26.45 7.29
CA TYR A 350 -2.73 -26.62 7.18
C TYR A 350 -2.22 -26.12 5.83
N LEU A 351 -1.03 -25.54 5.83
CA LEU A 351 -0.26 -25.22 4.62
C LEU A 351 0.96 -26.15 4.56
N MET A 352 1.00 -27.04 3.57
CA MET A 352 2.13 -27.93 3.33
C MET A 352 2.96 -27.45 2.14
N ILE A 353 4.25 -27.15 2.38
CA ILE A 353 5.20 -26.78 1.35
C ILE A 353 5.84 -28.05 0.78
N MET A 354 5.63 -28.28 -0.51
CA MET A 354 6.25 -29.37 -1.26
C MET A 354 7.15 -28.77 -2.32
N ALA A 355 8.44 -28.67 -2.01
CA ALA A 355 9.46 -28.20 -2.94
C ALA A 355 10.51 -29.30 -3.17
N ASP A 356 11.28 -29.18 -4.25
CA ASP A 356 12.41 -30.09 -4.46
C ASP A 356 13.45 -29.89 -3.34
N GLU A 357 14.05 -30.96 -2.84
CA GLU A 357 15.03 -30.88 -1.74
C GLU A 357 16.41 -30.43 -2.26
N ASP A 358 16.46 -29.18 -2.72
CA ASP A 358 17.66 -28.48 -3.11
C ASP A 358 17.65 -27.04 -2.54
N HIS A 359 18.67 -26.26 -2.91
CA HIS A 359 18.77 -24.88 -2.46
C HIS A 359 17.59 -24.02 -2.96
N ASP A 360 17.09 -24.25 -4.18
CA ASP A 360 15.99 -23.46 -4.72
C ASP A 360 14.68 -23.77 -4.00
N GLY A 361 14.43 -25.04 -3.65
CA GLY A 361 13.30 -25.42 -2.80
C GLY A 361 13.40 -24.85 -1.39
N THR A 362 14.61 -24.83 -0.81
CA THR A 362 14.87 -24.18 0.49
C THR A 362 14.59 -22.68 0.42
N LEU A 363 14.94 -22.03 -0.70
CA LEU A 363 14.65 -20.63 -0.94
C LEU A 363 13.14 -20.37 -0.98
N ILE A 364 12.38 -21.21 -1.70
CA ILE A 364 10.92 -21.14 -1.77
C ILE A 364 10.28 -21.33 -0.38
N LYS A 365 10.74 -22.32 0.40
CA LYS A 365 10.30 -22.54 1.80
C LYS A 365 10.47 -21.25 2.61
N GLY A 366 11.66 -20.63 2.54
CA GLY A 366 11.95 -19.39 3.24
C GLY A 366 11.10 -18.20 2.79
N LEU A 367 10.87 -18.03 1.48
CA LEU A 367 10.03 -16.95 0.95
C LEU A 367 8.57 -17.07 1.38
N LEU A 368 8.02 -18.29 1.44
CA LEU A 368 6.66 -18.53 1.94
C LEU A 368 6.55 -18.27 3.44
N ILE A 369 7.54 -18.68 4.23
CA ILE A 369 7.63 -18.35 5.66
C ILE A 369 7.68 -16.82 5.84
N TYR A 370 8.52 -16.14 5.08
CA TYR A 370 8.63 -14.68 5.14
C TYR A 370 7.34 -13.96 4.73
N MET A 371 6.64 -14.46 3.71
CA MET A 371 5.32 -13.93 3.31
C MET A 371 4.32 -14.06 4.46
N LEU A 372 4.22 -15.24 5.10
CA LEU A 372 3.33 -15.43 6.24
C LEU A 372 3.76 -14.57 7.44
N HIS A 373 5.06 -14.47 7.72
CA HIS A 373 5.60 -13.62 8.79
C HIS A 373 5.27 -12.14 8.58
N SER A 374 5.39 -11.65 7.34
CA SER A 374 5.18 -10.25 7.00
C SER A 374 3.71 -9.84 7.08
N PHE A 375 2.79 -10.70 6.62
CA PHE A 375 1.38 -10.33 6.45
C PHE A 375 0.44 -10.96 7.49
N TRP A 376 0.76 -12.16 8.00
CA TRP A 376 -0.04 -12.89 8.99
C TRP A 376 0.84 -13.60 10.02
N PRO A 377 1.66 -12.86 10.80
CA PRO A 377 2.58 -13.46 11.77
C PRO A 377 1.85 -14.29 12.84
N SER A 378 0.57 -13.98 13.09
CA SER A 378 -0.31 -14.75 13.98
C SER A 378 -0.47 -16.20 13.53
N LEU A 379 -0.50 -16.48 12.22
CA LEU A 379 -0.58 -17.86 11.70
C LEU A 379 0.65 -18.69 11.99
N LEU A 380 1.83 -18.08 12.10
CA LEU A 380 3.05 -18.81 12.46
C LEU A 380 3.04 -19.29 13.92
N LYS A 381 2.22 -18.66 14.77
CA LYS A 381 1.99 -19.08 16.16
C LYS A 381 0.97 -20.20 16.29
N VAL A 382 0.15 -20.44 15.26
CA VAL A 382 -0.85 -21.50 15.27
C VAL A 382 -0.13 -22.85 15.16
N PRO A 383 -0.26 -23.75 16.16
CA PRO A 383 0.45 -25.02 16.16
C PRO A 383 0.17 -25.86 14.91
N HIS A 384 1.23 -26.44 14.36
CA HIS A 384 1.21 -27.35 13.22
C HIS A 384 0.65 -26.77 11.91
N PHE A 385 0.33 -25.47 11.85
CA PHE A 385 -0.26 -24.86 10.66
C PHE A 385 0.64 -25.00 9.43
N LEU A 386 1.92 -24.67 9.58
CA LEU A 386 2.90 -24.76 8.51
C LEU A 386 3.65 -26.09 8.56
N ARG A 387 3.69 -26.79 7.42
CA ARG A 387 4.36 -28.07 7.26
C ARG A 387 5.28 -28.03 6.05
N SER A 388 6.37 -28.79 6.11
CA SER A 388 7.24 -29.06 4.96
C SER A 388 7.21 -30.55 4.65
N PHE A 389 7.09 -30.89 3.37
CA PHE A 389 7.27 -32.24 2.90
C PHE A 389 8.72 -32.41 2.47
N ILE A 390 9.46 -33.28 3.15
CA ILE A 390 10.86 -33.58 2.85
C ILE A 390 10.99 -34.81 1.96
N THR A 391 11.87 -34.72 0.96
CA THR A 391 12.15 -35.83 0.05
C THR A 391 13.51 -36.47 0.37
N PRO A 392 13.63 -37.80 0.36
CA PRO A 392 14.93 -38.45 0.56
C PRO A 392 15.86 -38.18 -0.62
N ASP A 393 17.15 -37.94 -0.34
CA ASP A 393 18.21 -37.77 -1.35
C ASP A 393 18.43 -39.04 -2.17
N LEU A 394 18.43 -40.19 -1.48
CA LEU A 394 18.67 -41.48 -2.10
C LEU A 394 18.02 -42.62 -1.32
N MET A 395 17.77 -43.71 -2.04
CA MET A 395 17.34 -44.98 -1.49
C MET A 395 18.30 -46.07 -1.91
N VAL A 396 18.61 -46.95 -0.98
CA VAL A 396 19.35 -48.19 -1.27
C VAL A 396 18.40 -49.37 -1.16
N SER A 397 18.50 -50.29 -2.11
CA SER A 397 17.70 -51.50 -2.12
C SER A 397 18.57 -52.71 -2.42
N ASN A 398 18.26 -53.85 -1.79
CA ASN A 398 18.89 -55.11 -2.19
C ASN A 398 18.43 -55.53 -3.61
N LYS A 399 19.10 -56.52 -4.23
CA LYS A 399 18.76 -56.98 -5.60
C LYS A 399 17.31 -57.49 -5.76
N LYS A 400 16.64 -57.87 -4.67
CA LYS A 400 15.25 -58.35 -4.67
C LYS A 400 14.25 -57.25 -4.28
N ALA A 401 14.70 -56.03 -4.01
CA ALA A 401 13.93 -54.91 -3.47
C ALA A 401 13.15 -55.21 -2.19
N THR A 402 13.56 -56.20 -1.40
CA THR A 402 12.88 -56.59 -0.15
C THR A 402 13.42 -55.90 1.10
N ASP A 403 14.61 -55.31 1.00
CA ASP A 403 15.26 -54.55 2.06
C ASP A 403 15.61 -53.19 1.46
N VAL A 404 14.91 -52.15 1.93
CA VAL A 404 14.91 -50.80 1.38
C VAL A 404 15.20 -49.83 2.51
N GLU A 405 16.26 -49.04 2.35
CA GLU A 405 16.60 -47.97 3.29
C GLU A 405 16.66 -46.63 2.58
N TRP A 406 16.10 -45.62 3.24
CA TRP A 406 15.96 -44.26 2.74
C TRP A 406 16.92 -43.35 3.50
N PHE A 407 17.59 -42.46 2.78
CA PHE A 407 18.51 -41.49 3.34
C PHE A 407 18.12 -40.10 2.90
N TYR A 408 18.01 -39.19 3.86
CA TYR A 408 17.66 -37.79 3.64
C TYR A 408 18.90 -36.91 3.53
N THR A 409 20.06 -37.43 3.95
CA THR A 409 21.33 -36.76 3.75
C THR A 409 22.40 -37.72 3.28
N MET A 410 23.39 -37.17 2.58
CA MET A 410 24.60 -37.89 2.21
C MET A 410 25.42 -38.36 3.43
N ASP A 411 25.33 -37.68 4.57
CA ASP A 411 26.04 -38.04 5.80
C ASP A 411 25.42 -39.26 6.50
N GLU A 412 24.08 -39.35 6.53
CA GLU A 412 23.38 -40.56 6.97
C GLU A 412 23.77 -41.76 6.12
N TYR A 413 23.78 -41.58 4.79
CA TYR A 413 24.20 -42.63 3.85
C TYR A 413 25.68 -43.01 4.07
N ALA A 414 26.58 -42.04 4.24
CA ALA A 414 28.00 -42.32 4.48
C ALA A 414 28.21 -43.11 5.79
N THR A 415 27.43 -42.79 6.83
CA THR A 415 27.46 -43.50 8.12
C THR A 415 26.94 -44.93 7.98
N TRP A 416 25.81 -45.11 7.28
CA TRP A 416 25.27 -46.44 6.97
C TRP A 416 26.25 -47.26 6.12
N GLN A 417 26.87 -46.66 5.11
CA GLN A 417 27.84 -47.30 4.24
C GLN A 417 29.07 -47.76 5.02
N LYS A 418 29.59 -46.91 5.94
CA LYS A 418 30.68 -47.29 6.86
C LYS A 418 30.28 -48.47 7.75
N LYS A 419 29.06 -48.45 8.30
CA LYS A 419 28.55 -49.52 9.19
C LYS A 419 28.37 -50.85 8.45
N LYS A 420 27.86 -50.84 7.21
CA LYS A 420 27.67 -52.05 6.38
C LYS A 420 28.97 -52.53 5.72
N GLY A 421 29.99 -51.69 5.61
CA GLY A 421 31.30 -52.06 5.06
C GLY A 421 31.22 -52.60 3.63
N LYS A 422 31.84 -53.77 3.36
CA LYS A 422 31.86 -54.38 2.02
C LYS A 422 30.47 -54.82 1.54
N GLU A 423 29.51 -55.01 2.44
CA GLU A 423 28.16 -55.46 2.08
C GLU A 423 27.34 -54.37 1.38
N ALA A 424 27.65 -53.09 1.62
CA ALA A 424 26.99 -51.97 0.96
C ALA A 424 27.07 -52.07 -0.58
N LYS A 425 28.14 -52.68 -1.14
CA LYS A 425 28.31 -52.90 -2.58
C LYS A 425 27.26 -53.84 -3.20
N LYS A 426 26.54 -54.62 -2.38
CA LYS A 426 25.47 -55.52 -2.84
C LYS A 426 24.16 -54.79 -3.10
N TYR A 427 24.02 -53.56 -2.61
CA TYR A 427 22.81 -52.74 -2.74
C TYR A 427 22.86 -51.90 -4.02
N LYS A 428 21.70 -51.73 -4.65
CA LYS A 428 21.47 -50.81 -5.75
C LYS A 428 21.08 -49.46 -5.16
N ILE A 429 21.77 -48.42 -5.58
CA ILE A 429 21.49 -47.04 -5.18
C ILE A 429 20.58 -46.41 -6.22
N LYS A 430 19.49 -45.79 -5.78
CA LYS A 430 18.62 -44.92 -6.58
C LYS A 430 18.70 -43.53 -5.98
N TYR A 431 19.12 -42.56 -6.79
CA TYR A 431 19.12 -41.14 -6.42
C TYR A 431 17.79 -40.54 -6.81
N PHE A 432 17.21 -39.73 -5.94
CA PHE A 432 16.04 -38.94 -6.26
C PHE A 432 16.48 -37.54 -6.63
N LYS A 433 15.88 -36.98 -7.68
CA LYS A 433 16.13 -35.62 -8.15
C LYS A 433 14.79 -34.91 -8.24
N GLY A 434 14.38 -34.31 -7.14
CA GLY A 434 13.11 -33.61 -7.03
C GLY A 434 11.88 -34.52 -7.09
N LEU A 435 10.72 -33.92 -6.89
CA LEU A 435 9.41 -34.56 -6.75
C LEU A 435 8.95 -35.32 -8.02
N LYS A 436 9.53 -35.01 -9.19
CA LYS A 436 9.11 -35.57 -10.49
C LYS A 436 9.81 -36.87 -10.90
N THR A 437 10.87 -37.31 -10.22
CA THR A 437 11.72 -38.45 -10.66
C THR A 437 11.42 -39.78 -9.98
N THR A 438 10.39 -39.84 -9.13
CA THR A 438 9.97 -41.07 -8.46
C THR A 438 9.01 -41.88 -9.35
N GLU A 439 9.51 -42.97 -9.95
CA GLU A 439 8.67 -44.03 -10.55
C GLU A 439 7.85 -44.82 -9.51
N TYR A 440 8.06 -44.56 -8.22
CA TYR A 440 7.21 -45.12 -7.17
C TYR A 440 5.84 -44.47 -7.30
N GLU A 441 4.84 -45.29 -7.62
CA GLU A 441 3.42 -44.93 -7.57
C GLU A 441 3.17 -44.16 -6.27
N GLY A 442 2.73 -42.90 -6.36
CA GLY A 442 2.73 -41.95 -5.26
C GLY A 442 2.04 -42.44 -3.97
N ALA A 443 1.23 -43.50 -4.01
CA ALA A 443 0.55 -44.06 -2.85
C ALA A 443 1.51 -44.52 -1.71
N GLU A 444 2.65 -45.15 -2.02
CA GLU A 444 3.61 -45.53 -0.97
C GLU A 444 4.34 -44.31 -0.44
N TYR A 445 4.79 -43.42 -1.33
CA TYR A 445 5.54 -42.20 -1.00
C TYR A 445 4.72 -41.19 -0.16
N PHE A 446 3.42 -41.08 -0.43
CA PHE A 446 2.50 -40.20 0.30
C PHE A 446 1.85 -40.86 1.54
N GLY A 447 2.02 -42.17 1.72
CA GLY A 447 1.47 -42.92 2.86
C GLY A 447 2.25 -42.77 4.17
N PHE A 448 3.34 -42.01 4.15
CA PHE A 448 4.35 -42.02 5.20
C PHE A 448 4.44 -40.68 5.94
N HIS A 449 3.90 -40.65 7.16
CA HIS A 449 3.99 -39.49 8.07
C HIS A 449 5.41 -39.05 8.42
N HIS A 450 6.43 -39.85 8.11
CA HIS A 450 7.83 -39.53 8.39
C HIS A 450 8.45 -38.56 7.36
N HIS A 451 7.75 -38.23 6.27
CA HIS A 451 8.14 -37.18 5.31
C HIS A 451 7.64 -35.78 5.69
N ILE A 452 6.85 -35.65 6.76
CA ILE A 452 6.25 -34.38 7.16
C ILE A 452 7.05 -33.83 8.34
N GLN A 453 7.59 -32.63 8.16
CA GLN A 453 8.13 -31.81 9.23
C GLN A 453 7.16 -30.68 9.53
N GLU A 454 6.88 -30.46 10.81
CA GLU A 454 5.97 -29.42 11.29
C GLU A 454 6.77 -28.25 11.84
N PHE A 455 6.34 -27.01 11.55
CA PHE A 455 6.92 -25.82 12.15
C PHE A 455 6.09 -25.41 13.36
N ASP A 456 6.72 -25.37 14.54
CA ASP A 456 6.06 -25.08 15.81
C ASP A 456 6.87 -24.11 16.67
N GLY A 457 6.19 -23.51 17.65
CA GLY A 457 6.83 -22.76 18.73
C GLY A 457 7.33 -21.37 18.32
N PHE A 458 6.65 -20.69 17.41
CA PHE A 458 7.03 -19.34 16.95
C PHE A 458 7.06 -18.32 18.09
N ASP A 459 8.23 -17.72 18.32
CA ASP A 459 8.44 -16.67 19.31
C ASP A 459 9.27 -15.49 18.77
N ASN A 460 9.80 -14.66 19.67
CA ASN A 460 10.57 -13.47 19.31
C ASN A 460 11.93 -13.80 18.69
N GLU A 461 12.58 -14.91 19.06
CA GLU A 461 13.86 -15.30 18.45
C GLU A 461 13.64 -15.78 17.01
N ASP A 462 12.51 -16.45 16.76
CA ASP A 462 12.07 -16.82 15.41
C ASP A 462 11.79 -15.59 14.54
N HIS A 463 11.08 -14.61 15.11
CA HIS A 463 10.86 -13.32 14.46
C HIS A 463 12.18 -12.64 14.08
N ASP A 464 13.13 -12.56 15.02
CA ASP A 464 14.43 -11.92 14.81
C ASP A 464 15.26 -12.64 13.74
N ALA A 465 15.23 -13.97 13.71
CA ALA A 465 15.93 -14.77 12.71
C ALA A 465 15.37 -14.53 11.30
N ILE A 466 14.05 -14.53 11.14
CA ILE A 466 13.40 -14.23 9.86
C ILE A 466 13.72 -12.80 9.41
N GLU A 467 13.62 -11.83 10.32
CA GLU A 467 13.99 -10.44 10.03
C GLU A 467 15.45 -10.32 9.57
N LEU A 468 16.39 -10.97 10.27
CA LEU A 468 17.81 -10.98 9.87
C LEU A 468 17.99 -11.52 8.44
N ALA A 469 17.27 -12.58 8.09
CA ALA A 469 17.38 -13.26 6.82
C ALA A 469 16.77 -12.48 5.64
N PHE A 470 15.66 -11.74 5.85
CA PHE A 470 14.88 -11.14 4.76
C PHE A 470 14.83 -9.60 4.76
N SER A 471 14.92 -8.96 5.93
CA SER A 471 14.79 -7.50 6.07
C SER A 471 15.88 -6.73 5.35
N LYS A 472 15.49 -5.83 4.44
CA LYS A 472 16.45 -4.94 3.74
C LYS A 472 17.10 -3.91 4.66
N MET A 473 16.59 -3.73 5.88
CA MET A 473 17.21 -2.86 6.89
C MET A 473 18.40 -3.52 7.58
N LYS A 474 18.53 -4.84 7.54
CA LYS A 474 19.53 -5.61 8.29
C LYS A 474 20.68 -6.13 7.40
N ILE A 475 21.07 -5.40 6.35
CA ILE A 475 22.10 -5.84 5.39
C ILE A 475 23.43 -6.12 6.08
N GLU A 476 23.92 -5.20 6.92
CA GLU A 476 25.21 -5.35 7.62
C GLU A 476 25.20 -6.56 8.57
N ALA A 477 24.17 -6.66 9.42
CA ALA A 477 23.99 -7.81 10.31
C ALA A 477 23.88 -9.13 9.55
N ARG A 478 23.20 -9.15 8.39
CA ARG A 478 23.10 -10.33 7.53
C ARG A 478 24.45 -10.71 6.93
N MET A 479 25.28 -9.74 6.55
CA MET A 479 26.63 -10.01 6.05
C MET A 479 27.48 -10.69 7.12
N GLU A 480 27.48 -10.17 8.36
CA GLU A 480 28.18 -10.79 9.48
C GLU A 480 27.66 -12.21 9.76
N TRP A 481 26.34 -12.38 9.77
CA TRP A 481 25.68 -13.67 9.95
C TRP A 481 26.06 -14.69 8.87
N LEU A 482 26.13 -14.29 7.60
CA LEU A 482 26.54 -15.17 6.50
C LEU A 482 28.03 -15.55 6.55
N GLN A 483 28.88 -14.68 7.09
CA GLN A 483 30.31 -14.95 7.30
C GLN A 483 30.58 -15.85 8.51
N ALA A 484 29.72 -15.80 9.53
CA ALA A 484 29.87 -16.62 10.73
C ALA A 484 29.89 -18.12 10.39
N PRO A 485 30.59 -18.96 11.20
CA PRO A 485 30.60 -20.40 11.00
C PRO A 485 29.19 -20.98 10.88
N GLN A 486 29.03 -21.98 10.01
CA GLN A 486 27.76 -22.65 9.80
C GLN A 486 27.42 -23.46 11.07
N ALA A 487 26.27 -23.17 11.68
CA ALA A 487 25.65 -24.11 12.61
C ALA A 487 25.30 -25.38 11.83
N GLY A 488 25.42 -26.56 12.43
CA GLY A 488 25.12 -27.85 11.76
C GLY A 488 23.75 -27.89 11.08
N THR A 489 23.41 -28.95 10.37
CA THR A 489 22.13 -29.02 9.62
C THR A 489 20.93 -29.29 10.54
N CYS A 490 19.72 -28.90 10.11
CA CYS A 490 18.44 -29.31 10.75
C CYS A 490 18.02 -30.74 10.41
N THR A 491 18.74 -31.39 9.51
CA THR A 491 18.38 -32.68 8.91
C THR A 491 18.71 -33.88 9.79
N ASP A 492 18.32 -33.86 11.06
CA ASP A 492 18.08 -35.14 11.73
C ASP A 492 16.69 -35.60 11.26
N SER A 493 16.64 -36.47 10.25
CA SER A 493 15.40 -36.96 9.60
C SER A 493 14.36 -37.59 10.53
N LYS A 494 14.72 -37.72 11.82
CA LYS A 494 13.89 -38.23 12.92
C LYS A 494 13.15 -37.14 13.68
N GLU A 495 13.57 -35.88 13.57
CA GLU A 495 12.88 -34.75 14.20
C GLU A 495 11.65 -34.37 13.39
N LYS A 496 10.47 -34.60 13.99
CA LYS A 496 9.17 -34.30 13.38
C LYS A 496 8.80 -32.81 13.42
N SER A 497 9.41 -32.06 14.33
CA SER A 497 9.12 -30.64 14.54
C SER A 497 10.41 -29.84 14.41
N ILE A 498 10.35 -28.74 13.68
CA ILE A 498 11.47 -27.84 13.40
C ILE A 498 11.09 -26.43 13.84
N ARG A 499 12.01 -25.75 14.53
CA ARG A 499 11.84 -24.35 14.89
C ARG A 499 12.20 -23.45 13.72
N TYR A 500 11.49 -22.34 13.53
CA TYR A 500 11.77 -21.39 12.44
C TYR A 500 13.20 -20.83 12.51
N HIS A 501 13.66 -20.47 13.71
CA HIS A 501 15.03 -20.03 13.98
C HIS A 501 16.06 -21.04 13.46
N ASP A 502 15.81 -22.32 13.69
CA ASP A 502 16.72 -23.39 13.30
C ASP A 502 16.72 -23.58 11.79
N PHE A 503 15.54 -23.61 11.16
CA PHE A 503 15.44 -23.60 9.70
C PHE A 503 16.25 -22.45 9.07
N ILE A 504 16.09 -21.22 9.59
CA ILE A 504 16.80 -20.04 9.08
C ILE A 504 18.33 -20.20 9.23
N ASN A 505 18.80 -20.57 10.41
CA ASN A 505 20.23 -20.59 10.71
C ASN A 505 20.97 -21.83 10.18
N LYS A 506 20.28 -22.97 10.07
CA LYS A 506 20.89 -24.27 9.75
C LYS A 506 20.67 -24.69 8.31
N GLU A 507 19.55 -24.35 7.67
CA GLU A 507 19.23 -24.72 6.28
C GLU A 507 19.23 -23.51 5.34
N PHE A 508 18.43 -22.49 5.64
CA PHE A 508 18.27 -21.33 4.76
C PHE A 508 19.59 -20.57 4.56
N LYS A 509 20.39 -20.43 5.63
CA LYS A 509 21.76 -19.89 5.54
C LYS A 509 22.62 -20.63 4.51
N GLN A 510 22.56 -21.95 4.47
CA GLN A 510 23.35 -22.74 3.53
C GLN A 510 22.93 -22.51 2.09
N CYS A 511 21.61 -22.40 1.85
CA CYS A 511 21.06 -22.00 0.58
C CYS A 511 21.63 -20.65 0.13
N LEU A 512 21.59 -19.62 0.99
CA LEU A 512 22.12 -18.30 0.66
C LEU A 512 23.63 -18.32 0.39
N VAL A 513 24.42 -19.04 1.20
CA VAL A 513 25.85 -19.19 0.98
C VAL A 513 26.15 -19.92 -0.34
N ALA A 514 25.35 -20.92 -0.69
CA ALA A 514 25.48 -21.64 -1.96
C ALA A 514 25.14 -20.73 -3.15
N ASP A 515 24.11 -19.90 -3.05
CA ASP A 515 23.76 -18.89 -4.05
C ASP A 515 24.89 -17.87 -4.22
N LEU A 516 25.41 -17.30 -3.13
CA LEU A 516 26.55 -16.37 -3.18
C LEU A 516 27.77 -16.97 -3.90
N ARG A 517 28.08 -18.25 -3.64
CA ARG A 517 29.17 -18.96 -4.32
C ARG A 517 28.93 -19.19 -5.81
N ARG A 518 27.67 -19.28 -6.23
CA ARG A 518 27.29 -19.45 -7.65
C ARG A 518 27.26 -18.10 -8.38
N SER A 519 26.85 -17.04 -7.68
CA SER A 519 26.59 -15.71 -8.21
C SER A 519 27.81 -14.79 -8.22
N ILE A 520 28.70 -14.89 -7.22
CA ILE A 520 29.90 -14.05 -7.12
C ILE A 520 31.08 -14.71 -7.86
N PRO A 521 31.77 -13.99 -8.78
CA PRO A 521 32.95 -14.53 -9.45
C PRO A 521 34.14 -14.66 -8.50
N SER A 522 35.04 -15.60 -8.79
CA SER A 522 36.30 -15.72 -8.07
C SER A 522 37.23 -14.55 -8.43
N MET A 523 37.95 -14.01 -7.44
CA MET A 523 38.94 -12.96 -7.65
C MET A 523 40.11 -13.42 -8.54
N VAL A 524 40.39 -14.72 -8.63
CA VAL A 524 41.54 -15.25 -9.36
C VAL A 524 41.33 -15.27 -10.87
N ASP A 525 40.16 -15.72 -11.32
CA ASP A 525 39.84 -15.89 -12.74
C ASP A 525 38.73 -14.95 -13.24
N GLY A 526 38.04 -14.25 -12.34
CA GLY A 526 36.89 -13.40 -12.66
C GLY A 526 35.64 -14.19 -13.07
N LEU A 527 35.61 -15.51 -12.86
CA LEU A 527 34.54 -16.38 -13.35
C LEU A 527 33.62 -16.89 -12.23
N ARG A 528 32.32 -16.88 -12.52
CA ARG A 528 31.31 -17.63 -11.76
C ARG A 528 31.44 -19.14 -12.00
N CYS A 529 30.76 -19.93 -11.15
CA CYS A 529 30.84 -21.39 -11.21
C CYS A 529 30.32 -21.97 -12.54
N ASP A 530 29.25 -21.40 -13.08
CA ASP A 530 28.66 -21.76 -14.38
C ASP A 530 29.63 -21.49 -15.54
N GLN A 531 30.22 -20.29 -15.59
CA GLN A 531 31.21 -19.90 -16.60
C GLN A 531 32.43 -20.83 -16.59
N ARG A 532 32.93 -21.20 -15.41
CA ARG A 532 34.06 -22.12 -15.27
C ARG A 532 33.74 -23.53 -15.76
N LYS A 533 32.52 -24.03 -15.51
CA LYS A 533 32.05 -25.33 -16.01
C LYS A 533 31.93 -25.34 -17.53
N ILE A 534 31.46 -24.25 -18.13
CA ILE A 534 31.41 -24.07 -19.59
C ILE A 534 32.83 -24.16 -20.18
N LEU A 535 33.78 -23.36 -19.66
CA LEU A 535 35.16 -23.39 -20.17
C LEU A 535 35.84 -24.75 -19.96
N LEU A 536 35.64 -25.38 -18.80
CA LEU A 536 36.16 -26.72 -18.55
C LEU A 536 35.68 -27.72 -19.61
N CYS A 537 34.41 -27.64 -20.00
CA CYS A 537 33.85 -28.50 -21.05
C CYS A 537 34.40 -28.14 -22.43
N ALA A 538 34.59 -26.86 -22.74
CA ALA A 538 35.23 -26.40 -23.97
C ALA A 538 36.69 -26.89 -24.08
N PHE A 539 37.40 -26.98 -22.96
CA PHE A 539 38.76 -27.56 -22.93
C PHE A 539 38.75 -29.09 -23.01
N LYS A 540 37.79 -29.77 -22.35
CA LYS A 540 37.66 -31.23 -22.40
C LYS A 540 37.26 -31.75 -23.77
N LYS A 541 36.40 -31.02 -24.47
CA LYS A 541 36.06 -31.27 -25.88
C LYS A 541 36.53 -30.05 -26.67
N PRO A 542 37.80 -30.02 -27.11
CA PRO A 542 38.35 -28.89 -27.84
C PRO A 542 37.44 -28.52 -29.00
N ILE A 543 36.82 -27.35 -28.91
CA ILE A 543 35.91 -26.84 -29.94
C ILE A 543 36.77 -26.21 -31.04
N ILE A 544 37.31 -27.05 -31.92
CA ILE A 544 38.15 -26.63 -33.06
C ILE A 544 37.27 -26.21 -34.25
N GLN A 545 36.08 -26.81 -34.37
CA GLN A 545 35.04 -26.45 -35.32
C GLN A 545 33.83 -25.91 -34.58
N GLU A 546 33.07 -25.03 -35.23
CA GLU A 546 31.86 -24.44 -34.66
C GLU A 546 30.86 -25.51 -34.17
N ILE A 547 30.22 -25.24 -33.04
CA ILE A 547 29.20 -26.10 -32.45
C ILE A 547 27.98 -25.24 -32.13
N GLN A 548 26.78 -25.76 -32.40
CA GLN A 548 25.56 -25.07 -32.03
C GLN A 548 25.47 -24.94 -30.50
N VAL A 549 25.06 -23.76 -30.03
CA VAL A 549 24.97 -23.45 -28.59
C VAL A 549 24.12 -24.48 -27.84
N ALA A 550 22.98 -24.90 -28.40
CA ALA A 550 22.13 -25.93 -27.80
C ALA A 550 22.84 -27.29 -27.63
N GLN A 551 23.63 -27.71 -28.63
CA GLN A 551 24.40 -28.95 -28.56
C GLN A 551 25.54 -28.86 -27.53
N PHE A 552 26.18 -27.69 -27.44
CA PHE A 552 27.22 -27.46 -26.45
C PHE A 552 26.64 -27.38 -25.03
N CYS A 553 25.49 -26.73 -24.86
CA CYS A 553 24.71 -26.71 -23.61
C CYS A 553 24.43 -28.13 -23.11
N TYR A 554 23.89 -28.99 -23.98
CA TYR A 554 23.65 -30.40 -23.66
C TYR A 554 24.94 -31.13 -23.22
N TYR A 555 26.06 -30.88 -23.91
CA TYR A 555 27.35 -31.44 -23.52
C TYR A 555 27.81 -30.95 -22.14
N VAL A 556 27.73 -29.65 -21.87
CA VAL A 556 28.10 -29.07 -20.58
C VAL A 556 27.23 -29.64 -19.46
N SER A 557 25.92 -29.71 -19.66
CA SER A 557 24.96 -30.30 -18.71
C SER A 557 25.34 -31.74 -18.35
N LYS A 558 25.62 -32.56 -19.36
CA LYS A 558 26.02 -33.97 -19.18
C LYS A 558 27.37 -34.15 -18.46
N HIS A 559 28.34 -33.26 -18.69
CA HIS A 559 29.75 -33.50 -18.32
C HIS A 559 30.28 -32.66 -17.15
N SER A 560 29.51 -31.69 -16.64
CA SER A 560 29.95 -30.79 -15.56
C SER A 560 29.10 -30.82 -14.28
N THR A 561 28.30 -31.89 -14.11
CA THR A 561 27.32 -32.02 -13.02
C THR A 561 26.57 -30.69 -12.81
N TYR A 562 26.20 -30.05 -13.92
CA TYR A 562 25.50 -28.77 -13.91
C TYR A 562 24.03 -29.06 -13.58
N GLN A 563 23.51 -28.34 -12.60
CA GLN A 563 22.15 -28.49 -12.08
C GLN A 563 21.15 -27.44 -12.62
N PRO A 564 21.56 -26.22 -13.03
CA PRO A 564 20.59 -25.25 -13.55
C PRO A 564 19.95 -25.68 -14.88
N ASP A 565 18.84 -25.02 -15.19
CA ASP A 565 18.06 -25.20 -16.41
C ASP A 565 18.89 -24.93 -17.67
N ASP A 566 18.53 -25.60 -18.77
CA ASP A 566 19.21 -25.45 -20.06
C ASP A 566 19.12 -23.99 -20.57
N ALA A 567 18.08 -23.24 -20.18
CA ALA A 567 17.89 -21.85 -20.56
C ALA A 567 18.93 -20.90 -19.93
N SER A 568 19.19 -21.00 -18.61
CA SER A 568 20.23 -20.21 -17.95
C SER A 568 21.61 -20.52 -18.52
N LEU A 569 21.89 -21.80 -18.77
CA LEU A 569 23.17 -22.22 -19.32
C LEU A 569 23.41 -21.66 -20.73
N VAL A 570 22.39 -21.70 -21.58
CA VAL A 570 22.41 -21.06 -22.92
C VAL A 570 22.66 -19.56 -22.79
N GLY A 571 21.96 -18.88 -21.87
CA GLY A 571 22.16 -17.46 -21.60
C GLY A 571 23.60 -17.13 -21.19
N THR A 572 24.20 -17.91 -20.29
CA THR A 572 25.61 -17.73 -19.89
C THR A 572 26.56 -17.97 -21.06
N ILE A 573 26.34 -19.01 -21.88
CA ILE A 573 27.17 -19.27 -23.08
C ILE A 573 27.09 -18.09 -24.06
N ILE A 574 25.88 -17.59 -24.33
CA ILE A 574 25.67 -16.42 -25.21
C ILE A 574 26.38 -15.19 -24.63
N GLY A 575 26.20 -14.91 -23.35
CA GLY A 575 26.84 -13.79 -22.66
C GLY A 575 28.37 -13.84 -22.73
N MET A 576 28.97 -15.02 -22.60
CA MET A 576 30.43 -15.21 -22.73
C MET A 576 30.95 -15.04 -24.16
N ALA A 577 30.07 -15.15 -25.17
CA ALA A 577 30.42 -15.03 -26.58
C ALA A 577 30.19 -13.61 -27.14
N GLN A 578 29.31 -12.81 -26.54
CA GLN A 578 28.95 -11.48 -27.00
C GLN A 578 30.17 -10.58 -27.26
N ASN A 579 30.18 -9.91 -28.41
CA ASN A 579 31.27 -9.06 -28.89
C ASN A 579 30.82 -7.65 -29.32
N TYR A 580 29.61 -7.22 -28.97
CA TYR A 580 29.17 -5.85 -29.24
C TYR A 580 29.79 -4.86 -28.24
N VAL A 581 29.92 -3.59 -28.63
CA VAL A 581 30.50 -2.54 -27.76
C VAL A 581 29.74 -2.44 -26.45
N GLY A 582 30.44 -2.58 -25.33
CA GLY A 582 29.87 -2.56 -23.97
C GLY A 582 29.55 -3.95 -23.37
N SER A 583 29.81 -5.04 -24.11
CA SER A 583 29.73 -6.41 -23.58
C SER A 583 31.07 -6.85 -22.94
N ASN A 584 31.80 -7.76 -23.57
CA ASN A 584 33.07 -8.28 -23.07
C ASN A 584 34.25 -7.56 -23.72
N ASN A 585 35.22 -7.09 -22.92
CA ASN A 585 36.49 -6.59 -23.45
C ASN A 585 37.24 -7.68 -24.24
N ILE A 586 37.17 -8.93 -23.75
CA ILE A 586 37.64 -10.13 -24.42
C ILE A 586 36.57 -11.20 -24.22
N ASN A 587 35.85 -11.53 -25.30
CA ASN A 587 34.90 -12.64 -25.30
C ASN A 587 35.66 -13.98 -25.27
N LEU A 588 35.31 -14.85 -24.32
CA LEU A 588 35.99 -16.13 -24.11
C LEU A 588 35.54 -17.21 -25.11
N LEU A 589 34.40 -16.97 -25.78
CA LEU A 589 33.87 -17.79 -26.85
C LEU A 589 33.66 -16.93 -28.10
N GLN A 590 33.84 -17.49 -29.30
CA GLN A 590 33.63 -16.74 -30.54
C GLN A 590 32.14 -16.75 -30.93
N PRO A 591 31.51 -15.59 -31.16
CA PRO A 591 30.11 -15.51 -31.56
C PRO A 591 29.95 -15.75 -33.06
N ILE A 592 29.61 -16.99 -33.44
CA ILE A 592 29.33 -17.35 -34.83
C ILE A 592 27.82 -17.33 -35.05
N GLY A 593 27.29 -16.20 -35.56
CA GLY A 593 25.86 -15.98 -35.78
C GLY A 593 25.32 -14.79 -34.99
N GLN A 594 24.02 -14.78 -34.71
CA GLN A 594 23.35 -13.68 -34.02
C GLN A 594 23.38 -13.86 -32.49
N PHE A 595 24.35 -13.22 -31.83
CA PHE A 595 24.53 -13.26 -30.37
C PHE A 595 24.05 -11.98 -29.65
N GLY A 596 23.11 -11.25 -30.27
CA GLY A 596 22.59 -9.97 -29.79
C GLY A 596 23.30 -8.77 -30.41
N SER A 597 22.83 -7.58 -30.05
CA SER A 597 23.37 -6.31 -30.55
C SER A 597 23.31 -5.23 -29.47
N ARG A 598 24.08 -4.16 -29.64
CA ARG A 598 24.07 -3.01 -28.73
C ARG A 598 22.67 -2.40 -28.56
N HIS A 599 21.82 -2.46 -29.58
CA HIS A 599 20.46 -1.89 -29.51
C HIS A 599 19.55 -2.64 -28.53
N MET A 600 19.82 -3.92 -28.26
CA MET A 600 19.10 -4.75 -27.29
C MET A 600 19.84 -4.91 -25.96
N GLY A 601 21.07 -4.38 -25.85
CA GLY A 601 21.99 -4.61 -24.73
C GLY A 601 22.02 -3.51 -23.66
N TYR A 602 21.08 -2.56 -23.71
CA TYR A 602 20.78 -1.62 -22.62
C TYR A 602 19.35 -1.85 -22.14
N HIS A 603 19.19 -2.83 -21.25
CA HIS A 603 18.09 -2.89 -20.28
C HIS A 603 18.68 -3.22 -18.92
#